data_AF-A0A5S3PQZ2-F1
#
_entry.id   AF-A0A5S3PQZ2-F1
#
_cell.length_a   1.000
_cell.length_b   1.000
_cell.length_c   1.000
_cell.angle_alpha   90.00
_cell.angle_beta   90.00
_cell.angle_gamma   90.00
#
_symmetry.space_group_name_H-M   'P 1'
#
loop_
_entity.id
_entity.type
_entity.pdbx_description
1 polymer ?
#
loop_
_entity_poly.entity_id
_entity_poly.type
_entity_poly.pdbx_seq_one_letter_code
_entity_poly.pdbx_strand_id
1 'polypeptide(L)'
;MKHIVFFAVAICFFQSYFLHSKNGHTNTLCANQTEQSYSKTAITISNPNSNTVWMSPGKAKLEWSTENIPENKTIQFYLSKDDMVVQELGIFSNTNFIDEIQLDPGMEGDNYRVFGIELFPEDKYSIAKFATSMFTIKKVPRVKSTVVEKIPEKPVIRENFDGRSINYVKELNVTGANIQINLWDHGRKDGDIVSIYLNGEAIVSKYLLEYTKKVFELKLDPNKPNDLFLYAHNLGQYPPNTVSIEITDGAVSENIILNSDLKSCEAVLINVTK
;
A
#
# COMPACT_ATOMS: atom_id res chain seq x y z
N MET A 1 -15.97 1.90 -28.66
CA MET A 1 -14.62 2.41 -29.02
C MET A 1 -14.07 3.15 -27.82
N LYS A 2 -13.19 2.51 -27.06
CA LYS A 2 -12.59 3.06 -25.82
C LYS A 2 -11.26 3.70 -26.20
N HIS A 3 -11.13 5.01 -26.00
CA HIS A 3 -9.84 5.69 -26.04
C HIS A 3 -9.14 5.45 -24.69
N ILE A 4 -8.13 4.58 -24.71
CA ILE A 4 -7.18 4.38 -23.61
C ILE A 4 -6.05 5.38 -23.84
N VAL A 5 -5.91 6.35 -22.94
CA VAL A 5 -4.73 7.22 -22.90
C VAL A 5 -3.68 6.50 -22.05
N PHE A 6 -2.67 5.93 -22.72
CA PHE A 6 -1.48 5.38 -22.07
C PHE A 6 -0.53 6.53 -21.71
N PHE A 7 -0.24 6.71 -20.41
CA PHE A 7 0.94 7.45 -19.98
C PHE A 7 2.14 6.51 -20.06
N ALA A 8 2.89 6.60 -21.15
CA ALA A 8 4.21 5.97 -21.26
C ALA A 8 5.25 6.94 -20.74
N VAL A 9 5.94 6.59 -19.65
CA VAL A 9 7.17 7.28 -19.24
C VAL A 9 8.30 6.73 -20.11
N ALA A 10 8.65 7.47 -21.16
CA ALA A 10 9.78 7.16 -22.02
C ALA A 10 11.10 7.56 -21.34
N ILE A 11 11.95 6.58 -21.06
CA ILE A 11 13.34 6.81 -20.66
C ILE A 11 14.16 6.97 -21.95
N CYS A 12 14.46 8.22 -22.32
CA CYS A 12 15.32 8.53 -23.47
C CYS A 12 16.80 8.26 -23.13
N PHE A 13 17.42 7.33 -23.86
CA PHE A 13 18.87 7.20 -23.94
C PHE A 13 19.41 8.23 -24.93
N PHE A 14 20.17 9.22 -24.45
CA PHE A 14 20.93 10.12 -25.31
C PHE A 14 22.24 9.44 -25.73
N GLN A 15 22.35 9.04 -27.00
CA GLN A 15 23.63 8.76 -27.65
C GLN A 15 24.30 10.09 -28.02
N SER A 16 25.56 10.24 -27.61
CA SER A 16 26.41 11.37 -27.95
C SER A 16 26.86 11.31 -29.41
N TYR A 17 26.55 12.35 -30.19
CA TYR A 17 27.18 12.59 -31.49
C TYR A 17 28.37 13.54 -31.31
N PHE A 18 29.55 13.08 -31.73
CA PHE A 18 30.72 13.93 -31.95
C PHE A 18 30.44 14.90 -33.09
N LEU A 19 30.53 16.20 -32.84
CA LEU A 19 30.66 17.23 -33.87
C LEU A 19 31.89 18.07 -33.59
N HIS A 20 32.83 17.98 -34.52
CA HIS A 20 34.04 18.79 -34.59
C HIS A 20 33.66 20.17 -35.12
N SER A 21 33.95 21.24 -34.38
CA SER A 21 33.95 22.59 -34.93
C SER A 21 35.07 23.41 -34.30
N LYS A 22 36.01 23.86 -35.15
CA LYS A 22 36.98 24.90 -34.84
C LYS A 22 36.28 26.25 -34.91
N ASN A 23 36.41 27.07 -33.87
CA ASN A 23 36.95 28.42 -33.95
C ASN A 23 36.95 29.07 -32.57
N GLY A 24 38.07 29.70 -32.22
CA GLY A 24 38.27 30.37 -30.94
C GLY A 24 37.62 31.75 -30.90
N HIS A 25 37.18 32.12 -29.71
CA HIS A 25 37.42 33.44 -29.16
C HIS A 25 37.49 33.35 -27.64
N THR A 26 38.57 33.92 -27.12
CA THR A 26 38.87 34.10 -25.69
C THR A 26 37.83 34.99 -25.04
N ASN A 27 37.24 34.53 -23.95
CA ASN A 27 36.85 35.39 -22.84
C ASN A 27 36.99 34.60 -21.54
N THR A 28 38.04 34.96 -20.81
CA THR A 28 38.29 34.58 -19.43
C THR A 28 37.20 35.17 -18.56
N LEU A 29 36.31 34.33 -18.03
CA LEU A 29 35.53 34.62 -16.85
C LEU A 29 35.80 33.50 -15.84
N CYS A 30 36.43 33.89 -14.74
CA CYS A 30 36.76 33.05 -13.61
C CYS A 30 35.50 32.33 -13.09
N ALA A 31 35.49 31.01 -13.18
CA ALA A 31 34.65 30.17 -12.34
C ALA A 31 35.58 29.37 -11.43
N ASN A 32 35.91 29.93 -10.27
CA ASN A 32 36.31 29.10 -9.13
C ASN A 32 35.05 28.40 -8.63
N GLN A 33 34.62 27.35 -9.32
CA GLN A 33 33.79 26.33 -8.70
C GLN A 33 34.78 25.40 -8.01
N THR A 34 34.88 25.49 -6.69
CA THR A 34 35.45 24.41 -5.89
C THR A 34 34.60 23.18 -6.16
N GLU A 35 35.10 22.24 -6.97
CA GLU A 35 34.52 20.91 -7.13
C GLU A 35 34.56 20.23 -5.75
N GLN A 36 33.46 20.33 -5.02
CA GLN A 36 33.29 19.62 -3.77
C GLN A 36 33.10 18.15 -4.15
N SER A 37 34.19 17.39 -4.10
CA SER A 37 34.19 15.95 -4.44
C SER A 37 33.46 15.19 -3.34
N TYR A 38 32.18 14.89 -3.54
CA TYR A 38 31.41 14.04 -2.63
C TYR A 38 31.79 12.57 -2.82
N SER A 39 31.87 11.81 -1.73
CA SER A 39 32.03 10.35 -1.79
C SER A 39 30.77 9.72 -2.39
N LYS A 40 30.94 8.84 -3.36
CA LYS A 40 29.82 8.12 -3.99
C LYS A 40 29.10 7.26 -2.94
N THR A 41 27.78 7.41 -2.86
CA THR A 41 26.93 6.62 -1.98
C THR A 41 26.45 5.35 -2.68
N ALA A 42 26.20 4.30 -1.89
CA ALA A 42 25.60 3.06 -2.38
C ALA A 42 24.68 2.44 -1.34
N ILE A 43 23.66 1.70 -1.81
CA ILE A 43 22.76 0.87 -1.01
C ILE A 43 22.85 -0.55 -1.56
N THR A 44 22.84 -1.54 -0.68
CA THR A 44 22.69 -2.96 -1.05
C THR A 44 21.63 -3.58 -0.15
N ILE A 45 20.63 -4.23 -0.72
CA ILE A 45 19.57 -4.90 0.04
C ILE A 45 19.83 -6.41 -0.04
N SER A 46 20.13 -7.04 1.09
CA SER A 46 20.46 -8.47 1.19
C SER A 46 19.22 -9.35 1.41
N ASN A 47 18.17 -8.78 2.00
CA ASN A 47 16.87 -9.42 2.17
C ASN A 47 15.76 -8.38 1.90
N PRO A 48 14.78 -8.66 1.03
CA PRO A 48 14.54 -9.93 0.33
C PRO A 48 15.56 -10.23 -0.80
N ASN A 49 15.69 -11.50 -1.14
CA ASN A 49 16.47 -12.02 -2.26
C ASN A 49 15.68 -13.09 -3.02
N SER A 50 16.28 -13.74 -4.02
CA SER A 50 15.58 -14.69 -4.88
C SER A 50 14.99 -15.91 -4.17
N ASN A 51 15.44 -16.23 -2.96
CA ASN A 51 14.92 -17.33 -2.16
C ASN A 51 13.86 -16.88 -1.16
N THR A 52 13.58 -15.58 -1.07
CA THR A 52 12.61 -15.04 -0.12
C THR A 52 11.19 -15.41 -0.53
N VAL A 53 10.43 -15.89 0.44
CA VAL A 53 8.98 -16.08 0.32
C VAL A 53 8.32 -15.33 1.47
N TRP A 54 7.60 -14.25 1.15
CA TRP A 54 6.77 -13.56 2.13
C TRP A 54 5.32 -14.06 2.09
N MET A 55 4.59 -13.78 3.17
CA MET A 55 3.19 -14.14 3.29
C MET A 55 2.33 -12.88 3.33
N SER A 56 1.23 -12.82 2.57
CA SER A 56 0.27 -11.71 2.57
C SER A 56 -1.13 -12.19 2.97
N PRO A 57 -1.84 -11.47 3.88
CA PRO A 57 -1.28 -10.41 4.73
C PRO A 57 -0.22 -10.99 5.70
N GLY A 58 0.79 -10.20 6.05
CA GLY A 58 1.87 -10.66 6.94
C GLY A 58 2.93 -9.59 7.16
N LYS A 59 3.96 -9.92 7.94
CA LYS A 59 5.10 -9.05 8.19
C LYS A 59 6.23 -9.36 7.21
N ALA A 60 6.82 -8.31 6.66
CA ALA A 60 7.99 -8.33 5.81
C ALA A 60 9.22 -7.85 6.58
N LYS A 61 10.37 -8.42 6.20
CA LYS A 61 11.67 -8.10 6.78
C LYS A 61 12.61 -7.57 5.72
N LEU A 62 13.24 -6.43 5.98
CA LEU A 62 14.32 -5.88 5.17
C LEU A 62 15.65 -5.94 5.91
N GLU A 63 16.71 -6.25 5.17
CA GLU A 63 18.09 -6.11 5.62
C GLU A 63 18.89 -5.43 4.51
N TRP A 64 19.69 -4.43 4.87
CA TRP A 64 20.48 -3.67 3.92
C TRP A 64 21.80 -3.17 4.52
N SER A 65 22.74 -2.84 3.64
CA SER A 65 23.97 -2.14 3.96
C SER A 65 24.14 -0.92 3.05
N THR A 66 24.96 0.02 3.48
CA THR A 66 25.24 1.24 2.71
C THR A 66 26.72 1.57 2.71
N GLU A 67 27.16 2.25 1.65
CA GLU A 67 28.48 2.87 1.59
C GLU A 67 28.30 4.39 1.60
N ASN A 68 29.05 5.08 2.46
CA ASN A 68 29.07 6.55 2.58
C ASN A 68 27.70 7.22 2.88
N ILE A 69 26.71 6.48 3.40
CA ILE A 69 25.43 7.02 3.88
C ILE A 69 25.43 6.98 5.42
N PRO A 70 25.42 8.12 6.12
CA PRO A 70 25.34 8.18 7.57
C PRO A 70 24.08 7.55 8.16
N GLU A 71 24.14 7.07 9.41
CA GLU A 71 23.00 6.44 10.11
C GLU A 71 21.77 7.36 10.30
N ASN A 72 22.01 8.67 10.40
CA ASN A 72 20.95 9.67 10.56
C ASN A 72 20.24 10.03 9.24
N LYS A 73 20.70 9.50 8.10
CA LYS A 73 20.02 9.62 6.82
C LYS A 73 18.96 8.53 6.68
N THR A 74 18.00 8.81 5.81
CA THR A 74 16.85 7.93 5.61
C THR A 74 16.85 7.32 4.21
N ILE A 75 16.27 6.13 4.12
CA ILE A 75 16.09 5.37 2.89
C ILE A 75 14.60 5.05 2.78
N GLN A 76 14.03 5.32 1.61
CA GLN A 76 12.65 4.95 1.31
C GLN A 76 12.62 3.62 0.55
N PHE A 77 11.77 2.71 1.01
CA PHE A 77 11.62 1.39 0.43
C PHE A 77 10.25 1.19 -0.20
N TYR A 78 10.26 0.54 -1.36
CA TYR A 78 9.07 0.20 -2.12
C TYR A 78 9.07 -1.28 -2.47
N LEU A 79 7.90 -1.88 -2.46
CA LEU A 79 7.61 -3.17 -3.05
C LEU A 79 7.01 -2.95 -4.44
N SER A 80 7.53 -3.66 -5.42
CA SER A 80 7.00 -3.68 -6.78
C SER A 80 6.67 -5.09 -7.22
N LYS A 81 5.74 -5.21 -8.19
CA LYS A 81 5.43 -6.43 -8.92
C LYS A 81 5.42 -6.11 -10.41
N ASP A 82 6.14 -6.89 -11.22
CA ASP A 82 6.23 -6.69 -12.67
C ASP A 82 6.55 -5.21 -13.03
N ASP A 83 7.52 -4.63 -12.31
CA ASP A 83 8.01 -3.25 -12.44
C ASP A 83 7.02 -2.14 -12.02
N MET A 84 5.82 -2.48 -11.57
CA MET A 84 4.88 -1.53 -10.97
C MET A 84 5.05 -1.49 -9.45
N VAL A 85 5.18 -0.30 -8.86
CA VAL A 85 5.15 -0.14 -7.40
C VAL A 85 3.75 -0.50 -6.90
N VAL A 86 3.68 -1.48 -5.99
CA VAL A 86 2.43 -1.99 -5.43
C VAL A 86 2.23 -1.61 -3.96
N GLN A 87 3.32 -1.32 -3.25
CA GLN A 87 3.26 -0.84 -1.87
C GLN A 87 4.49 -0.01 -1.53
N GLU A 88 4.30 1.13 -0.88
CA GLU A 88 5.36 1.79 -0.12
C GLU A 88 5.57 1.04 1.21
N LEU A 89 6.77 0.54 1.43
CA LEU A 89 7.13 -0.23 2.63
C LEU A 89 7.51 0.67 3.80
N GLY A 90 7.98 1.89 3.52
CA GLY A 90 8.22 2.93 4.51
C GLY A 90 9.52 3.71 4.28
N ILE A 91 9.75 4.69 5.14
CA ILE A 91 10.98 5.48 5.23
C ILE A 91 11.66 5.13 6.54
N PHE A 92 12.90 4.65 6.48
CA PHE A 92 13.63 4.22 7.66
C PHE A 92 14.98 4.92 7.75
N SER A 93 15.40 5.22 8.99
CA SER A 93 16.80 5.58 9.26
C SER A 93 17.73 4.44 8.84
N ASN A 94 18.98 4.75 8.53
CA ASN A 94 19.94 3.76 8.05
C ASN A 94 20.49 2.88 9.20
N THR A 95 19.63 2.04 9.76
CA THR A 95 19.90 1.11 10.87
C THR A 95 20.09 -0.35 10.42
N ASN A 96 20.31 -0.56 9.12
CA ASN A 96 20.58 -1.85 8.46
C ASN A 96 19.46 -2.91 8.45
N PHE A 97 18.43 -2.82 9.30
CA PHE A 97 17.33 -3.78 9.29
C PHE A 97 15.99 -3.22 9.80
N ILE A 98 14.90 -3.89 9.40
CA ILE A 98 13.55 -3.77 9.98
C ILE A 98 12.77 -5.07 9.70
N ASP A 99 11.98 -5.58 10.63
CA ASP A 99 11.30 -6.89 10.51
C ASP A 99 9.78 -6.87 10.72
N GLU A 100 9.20 -5.69 10.95
CA GLU A 100 7.78 -5.52 11.23
C GLU A 100 7.02 -4.71 10.17
N ILE A 101 7.47 -4.75 8.91
CA ILE A 101 6.75 -4.03 7.85
C ILE A 101 5.47 -4.78 7.50
N GLN A 102 4.32 -4.16 7.74
CA GLN A 102 3.03 -4.74 7.39
C GLN A 102 2.85 -4.77 5.85
N LEU A 103 2.65 -5.96 5.28
CA LEU A 103 2.26 -6.11 3.89
C LEU A 103 0.75 -5.91 3.73
N ASP A 104 0.36 -5.17 2.69
CA ASP A 104 -1.04 -5.06 2.31
C ASP A 104 -1.56 -6.47 1.89
N PRO A 105 -2.81 -6.82 2.23
CA PRO A 105 -3.41 -8.09 1.84
C PRO A 105 -3.64 -8.19 0.33
N GLY A 106 -3.93 -9.42 -0.14
CA GLY A 106 -4.29 -9.68 -1.53
C GLY A 106 -3.09 -9.80 -2.48
N MET A 107 -1.85 -9.74 -1.96
CA MET A 107 -0.65 -9.99 -2.75
C MET A 107 -0.40 -11.48 -2.91
N GLU A 108 -0.07 -11.89 -4.12
CA GLU A 108 0.26 -13.28 -4.45
C GLU A 108 1.01 -13.36 -5.78
N GLY A 109 1.92 -14.33 -5.86
CA GLY A 109 2.65 -14.71 -7.06
C GLY A 109 4.13 -14.38 -6.98
N ASP A 110 4.77 -14.48 -8.13
CA ASP A 110 6.20 -14.21 -8.31
C ASP A 110 6.43 -12.77 -8.81
N ASN A 111 7.68 -12.48 -9.20
CA ASN A 111 8.13 -11.19 -9.75
C ASN A 111 7.95 -9.99 -8.82
N TYR A 112 8.02 -10.22 -7.51
CA TYR A 112 8.13 -9.14 -6.56
C TYR A 112 9.59 -8.71 -6.40
N ARG A 113 9.86 -7.42 -6.25
CA ARG A 113 11.18 -6.92 -5.82
C ARG A 113 11.05 -5.71 -4.93
N VAL A 114 12.02 -5.54 -4.05
CA VAL A 114 12.15 -4.36 -3.21
C VAL A 114 13.12 -3.38 -3.85
N PHE A 115 12.76 -2.11 -3.83
CA PHE A 115 13.66 -1.01 -4.16
C PHE A 115 13.93 -0.16 -2.93
N GLY A 116 15.17 0.29 -2.79
CA GLY A 116 15.57 1.30 -1.79
C GLY A 116 16.16 2.52 -2.51
N ILE A 117 15.80 3.71 -2.05
CA ILE A 117 16.30 4.98 -2.58
C ILE A 117 16.77 5.85 -1.41
N GLU A 118 17.99 6.37 -1.49
CA GLU A 118 18.52 7.35 -0.56
C GLU A 118 17.68 8.64 -0.63
N LEU A 119 17.19 9.10 0.52
CA LEU A 119 16.50 10.37 0.60
C LEU A 119 17.48 11.50 0.93
N PHE A 120 17.38 12.60 0.18
CA PHE A 120 18.17 13.82 0.39
C PHE A 120 19.70 13.56 0.41
N PRO A 121 20.27 13.02 -0.69
CA PRO A 121 21.72 12.86 -0.80
C PRO A 121 22.40 14.23 -0.72
N GLU A 122 23.64 14.24 -0.23
CA GLU A 122 24.47 15.45 -0.23
C GLU A 122 24.77 15.90 -1.66
N ASP A 123 25.11 14.95 -2.53
CA ASP A 123 25.18 15.15 -3.97
C ASP A 123 23.83 14.89 -4.63
N LYS A 124 23.12 15.96 -4.96
CA LYS A 124 21.80 15.90 -5.63
C LYS A 124 21.84 15.28 -7.03
N TYR A 125 23.02 15.13 -7.63
CA TYR A 125 23.20 14.49 -8.93
C TYR A 125 23.53 12.99 -8.83
N SER A 126 23.87 12.50 -7.63
CA SER A 126 24.20 11.10 -7.35
C SER A 126 23.33 10.56 -6.21
N ILE A 127 22.18 9.96 -6.56
CA ILE A 127 21.28 9.31 -5.61
C ILE A 127 21.60 7.81 -5.56
N ALA A 128 21.94 7.27 -4.38
CA ALA A 128 22.03 5.83 -4.24
C ALA A 128 20.65 5.17 -4.35
N LYS A 129 20.58 4.12 -5.16
CA LYS A 129 19.38 3.30 -5.34
C LYS A 129 19.76 1.85 -5.57
N PHE A 130 18.92 0.93 -5.11
CA PHE A 130 19.13 -0.49 -5.28
C PHE A 130 17.81 -1.22 -5.54
N ALA A 131 17.86 -2.28 -6.34
CA ALA A 131 16.74 -3.17 -6.62
C ALA A 131 17.17 -4.60 -6.29
N THR A 132 16.39 -5.31 -5.48
CA THR A 132 16.67 -6.72 -5.19
C THR A 132 16.45 -7.59 -6.43
N SER A 133 16.94 -8.83 -6.37
CA SER A 133 16.44 -9.89 -7.24
C SER A 133 14.93 -10.11 -7.00
N MET A 134 14.26 -10.67 -8.00
CA MET A 134 12.84 -11.02 -7.90
C MET A 134 12.62 -12.15 -6.90
N PHE A 135 11.51 -12.10 -6.16
CA PHE A 135 11.11 -13.06 -5.14
C PHE A 135 9.59 -13.30 -5.15
N THR A 136 9.10 -14.18 -4.29
CA THR A 136 7.71 -14.63 -4.27
C THR A 136 6.95 -14.12 -3.04
N ILE A 137 5.69 -13.75 -3.21
CA ILE A 137 4.74 -13.55 -2.11
C ILE A 137 3.62 -14.58 -2.23
N LYS A 138 3.34 -15.31 -1.16
CA LYS A 138 2.24 -16.27 -1.09
C LYS A 138 1.13 -15.75 -0.19
N LYS A 139 -0.11 -16.18 -0.44
CA LYS A 139 -1.17 -15.97 0.53
C LYS A 139 -0.90 -16.81 1.78
N VAL A 140 -1.16 -16.25 2.96
CA VAL A 140 -1.19 -17.03 4.19
C VAL A 140 -2.14 -18.22 3.96
N PRO A 141 -1.73 -19.47 4.24
CA PRO A 141 -2.62 -20.61 4.16
C PRO A 141 -3.82 -20.32 5.05
N ARG A 142 -5.01 -20.25 4.45
CA ARG A 142 -6.25 -20.32 5.22
C ARG A 142 -6.18 -21.64 5.97
N VAL A 143 -5.93 -21.58 7.28
CA VAL A 143 -6.16 -22.73 8.14
C VAL A 143 -7.64 -23.07 7.91
N LYS A 144 -7.89 -24.16 7.18
CA LYS A 144 -9.19 -24.81 7.23
C LYS A 144 -9.31 -25.21 8.69
N SER A 145 -10.03 -24.44 9.50
CA SER A 145 -10.28 -24.79 10.89
C SER A 145 -10.84 -26.21 10.91
N THR A 146 -9.98 -27.17 11.26
CA THR A 146 -10.44 -28.44 11.80
C THR A 146 -11.29 -28.03 12.99
N VAL A 147 -12.56 -28.42 12.95
CA VAL A 147 -13.54 -28.13 13.99
C VAL A 147 -13.05 -28.76 15.29
N VAL A 148 -12.23 -28.03 16.04
CA VAL A 148 -12.12 -28.19 17.48
C VAL A 148 -13.20 -27.25 18.00
N GLU A 149 -14.20 -27.83 18.64
CA GLU A 149 -15.33 -27.15 19.26
C GLU A 149 -14.80 -26.08 20.23
N LYS A 150 -14.65 -24.86 19.72
CA LYS A 150 -14.27 -23.69 20.50
C LYS A 150 -15.49 -23.38 21.35
N ILE A 151 -15.36 -23.54 22.66
CA ILE A 151 -16.27 -23.00 23.67
C ILE A 151 -16.66 -21.59 23.20
N PRO A 152 -17.96 -21.25 23.10
CA PRO A 152 -18.41 -20.03 22.45
C PRO A 152 -17.92 -18.83 23.24
N GLU A 153 -16.76 -18.31 22.85
CA GLU A 153 -16.32 -17.00 23.26
C GLU A 153 -17.26 -16.02 22.57
N LYS A 154 -18.12 -15.40 23.37
CA LYS A 154 -19.06 -14.37 22.96
C LYS A 154 -18.32 -13.39 22.04
N PRO A 155 -18.83 -13.09 20.83
CA PRO A 155 -18.14 -12.22 19.89
C PRO A 155 -17.89 -10.86 20.53
N VAL A 156 -16.62 -10.55 20.80
CA VAL A 156 -16.19 -9.25 21.32
C VAL A 156 -16.18 -8.30 20.12
N ILE A 157 -17.13 -7.37 20.12
CA ILE A 157 -17.19 -6.28 19.14
C ILE A 157 -15.88 -5.47 19.26
N ARG A 158 -15.25 -5.16 18.12
CA ARG A 158 -13.94 -4.51 18.08
C ARG A 158 -14.08 -3.03 18.41
N GLU A 159 -13.42 -2.55 19.46
CA GLU A 159 -13.50 -1.13 19.85
C GLU A 159 -12.47 -0.24 19.16
N ASN A 160 -11.35 -0.81 18.70
CA ASN A 160 -10.27 -0.07 18.05
C ASN A 160 -9.53 -0.89 16.97
N PHE A 161 -8.89 -0.18 16.06
CA PHE A 161 -7.99 -0.74 15.05
C PHE A 161 -6.90 0.28 14.74
N ASP A 162 -5.63 -0.14 14.86
CA ASP A 162 -4.48 0.70 14.55
C ASP A 162 -4.50 2.06 15.30
N GLY A 163 -4.84 2.01 16.59
CA GLY A 163 -4.94 3.20 17.45
C GLY A 163 -6.16 4.10 17.19
N ARG A 164 -7.08 3.73 16.28
CA ARG A 164 -8.30 4.48 15.96
C ARG A 164 -9.52 3.83 16.59
N SER A 165 -10.47 4.62 17.07
CA SER A 165 -11.74 4.10 17.60
C SER A 165 -12.64 3.61 16.46
N ILE A 166 -13.32 2.48 16.67
CA ILE A 166 -14.34 1.99 15.75
C ILE A 166 -15.73 2.38 16.25
N ASN A 167 -16.47 3.07 15.40
CA ASN A 167 -17.84 3.51 15.67
C ASN A 167 -18.81 2.72 14.80
N TYR A 168 -19.58 1.81 15.39
CA TYR A 168 -20.61 1.06 14.68
C TYR A 168 -21.84 1.95 14.45
N VAL A 169 -22.07 2.32 13.20
CA VAL A 169 -23.19 3.21 12.83
C VAL A 169 -24.44 2.44 12.43
N LYS A 170 -24.31 1.14 12.14
CA LYS A 170 -25.42 0.30 11.69
C LYS A 170 -25.21 -1.18 12.00
N GLU A 171 -26.31 -1.86 12.25
CA GLU A 171 -26.40 -3.33 12.29
C GLU A 171 -27.32 -3.81 11.17
N LEU A 172 -26.85 -4.76 10.37
CA LEU A 172 -27.54 -5.31 9.21
C LEU A 172 -27.72 -6.83 9.37
N ASN A 173 -28.92 -7.31 9.05
CA ASN A 173 -29.22 -8.73 8.99
C ASN A 173 -29.35 -9.14 7.52
N VAL A 174 -28.56 -10.12 7.11
CA VAL A 174 -28.62 -10.72 5.77
C VAL A 174 -29.05 -12.18 5.88
N THR A 175 -29.71 -12.67 4.84
CA THR A 175 -30.17 -14.06 4.75
C THR A 175 -29.07 -14.99 4.25
N GLY A 176 -28.23 -14.51 3.33
CA GLY A 176 -27.13 -15.25 2.74
C GLY A 176 -25.77 -14.91 3.35
N ALA A 177 -24.92 -15.92 3.54
CA ALA A 177 -23.53 -15.71 3.94
C ALA A 177 -22.65 -15.17 2.80
N ASN A 178 -23.05 -15.34 1.54
CA ASN A 178 -22.35 -14.74 0.40
C ASN A 178 -23.00 -13.40 0.10
N ILE A 179 -22.22 -12.34 0.14
CA ILE A 179 -22.68 -10.98 -0.15
C ILE A 179 -21.81 -10.33 -1.22
N GLN A 180 -22.43 -9.42 -1.96
CA GLN A 180 -21.76 -8.49 -2.83
C GLN A 180 -21.71 -7.12 -2.14
N ILE A 181 -20.57 -6.46 -2.27
CA ILE A 181 -20.38 -5.09 -1.81
C ILE A 181 -19.99 -4.22 -2.99
N ASN A 182 -20.69 -3.10 -3.12
CA ASN A 182 -20.35 -2.05 -4.09
C ASN A 182 -19.90 -0.80 -3.33
N LEU A 183 -18.74 -0.27 -3.68
CA LEU A 183 -18.11 0.86 -3.01
C LEU A 183 -17.85 2.00 -3.98
N TRP A 184 -18.21 3.23 -3.62
CA TRP A 184 -17.91 4.43 -4.39
C TRP A 184 -17.82 5.67 -3.50
N ASP A 185 -17.25 6.73 -4.06
CA ASP A 185 -17.17 8.05 -3.44
C ASP A 185 -18.57 8.64 -3.19
N HIS A 186 -18.86 9.05 -1.95
CA HIS A 186 -20.16 9.63 -1.63
C HIS A 186 -20.31 11.09 -2.11
N GLY A 187 -19.21 11.81 -2.29
CA GLY A 187 -19.20 13.26 -2.49
C GLY A 187 -18.31 13.70 -3.65
N ARG A 188 -17.03 13.92 -3.38
CA ARG A 188 -16.09 14.56 -4.29
C ARG A 188 -14.79 13.77 -4.35
N LYS A 189 -14.32 13.50 -5.58
CA LYS A 189 -12.96 13.00 -5.79
C LYS A 189 -11.94 14.07 -5.44
N ASP A 190 -11.39 13.98 -4.25
CA ASP A 190 -10.46 14.97 -3.72
C ASP A 190 -9.16 14.35 -3.17
N GLY A 191 -8.89 13.11 -3.58
CA GLY A 191 -7.65 12.40 -3.26
C GLY A 191 -7.77 11.43 -2.07
N ASP A 192 -8.99 11.09 -1.66
CA ASP A 192 -9.26 10.09 -0.64
C ASP A 192 -8.64 8.73 -0.97
N ILE A 193 -7.74 8.24 -0.10
CA ILE A 193 -7.18 6.89 -0.19
C ILE A 193 -7.69 6.08 1.00
N VAL A 194 -8.43 5.01 0.72
CA VAL A 194 -9.13 4.23 1.75
C VAL A 194 -8.86 2.74 1.65
N SER A 195 -8.99 2.04 2.77
CA SER A 195 -9.12 0.59 2.84
C SER A 195 -10.50 0.21 3.39
N ILE A 196 -11.02 -0.94 2.98
CA ILE A 196 -12.15 -1.59 3.65
C ILE A 196 -11.64 -2.85 4.33
N TYR A 197 -12.04 -3.02 5.59
CA TYR A 197 -11.75 -4.19 6.39
C TYR A 197 -13.02 -4.97 6.70
N LEU A 198 -12.91 -6.30 6.74
CA LEU A 198 -13.92 -7.22 7.24
C LEU A 198 -13.26 -8.10 8.31
N ASN A 199 -13.79 -8.09 9.53
CA ASN A 199 -13.24 -8.87 10.64
C ASN A 199 -11.76 -8.56 10.95
N GLY A 200 -11.30 -7.34 10.63
CA GLY A 200 -9.91 -6.91 10.77
C GLY A 200 -8.98 -7.32 9.62
N GLU A 201 -9.49 -8.00 8.59
CA GLU A 201 -8.75 -8.31 7.36
C GLU A 201 -9.12 -7.31 6.26
N ALA A 202 -8.14 -6.68 5.61
CA ALA A 202 -8.45 -5.74 4.52
C ALA A 202 -8.90 -6.51 3.28
N ILE A 203 -10.10 -6.19 2.80
CA ILE A 203 -10.70 -6.72 1.57
C ILE A 203 -10.44 -5.80 0.37
N VAL A 204 -10.19 -4.52 0.64
CA VAL A 204 -9.73 -3.52 -0.32
C VAL A 204 -8.63 -2.71 0.36
N SER A 205 -7.49 -2.55 -0.29
CA SER A 205 -6.33 -1.85 0.27
C SER A 205 -5.93 -0.63 -0.54
N LYS A 206 -5.72 0.51 0.14
CA LYS A 206 -5.21 1.77 -0.42
C LYS A 206 -5.85 2.15 -1.76
N TYR A 207 -7.16 2.01 -1.82
CA TYR A 207 -7.95 2.35 -2.99
C TYR A 207 -8.15 3.86 -3.04
N LEU A 208 -7.72 4.47 -4.14
CA LEU A 208 -8.13 5.83 -4.49
C LEU A 208 -9.64 5.82 -4.73
N LEU A 209 -10.37 6.64 -3.99
CA LEU A 209 -11.82 6.65 -4.04
C LEU A 209 -12.30 7.26 -5.37
N GLU A 210 -13.29 6.60 -5.98
CA GLU A 210 -13.77 6.92 -7.31
C GLU A 210 -15.31 6.95 -7.32
N TYR A 211 -15.92 7.73 -8.21
CA TYR A 211 -17.38 7.73 -8.44
C TYR A 211 -17.90 6.42 -9.04
N THR A 212 -17.03 5.68 -9.73
CA THR A 212 -17.41 4.38 -10.30
C THR A 212 -17.41 3.33 -9.21
N LYS A 213 -18.51 2.57 -9.12
CA LYS A 213 -18.64 1.45 -8.20
C LYS A 213 -17.50 0.44 -8.39
N LYS A 214 -16.76 0.19 -7.32
CA LYS A 214 -15.90 -0.99 -7.19
C LYS A 214 -16.68 -2.11 -6.54
N VAL A 215 -16.72 -3.26 -7.21
CA VAL A 215 -17.53 -4.42 -6.81
C VAL A 215 -16.64 -5.53 -6.28
N PHE A 216 -17.03 -6.16 -5.18
CA PHE A 216 -16.36 -7.33 -4.64
C PHE A 216 -17.35 -8.27 -3.95
N GLU A 217 -17.13 -9.58 -4.11
CA GLU A 217 -17.91 -10.63 -3.48
C GLU A 217 -17.14 -11.22 -2.32
N LEU A 218 -17.81 -11.47 -1.19
CA LEU A 218 -17.19 -12.03 -0.01
C LEU A 218 -18.14 -12.96 0.74
N LYS A 219 -17.55 -13.79 1.60
CA LYS A 219 -18.27 -14.77 2.42
C LYS A 219 -18.15 -14.42 3.90
N LEU A 220 -19.29 -14.16 4.54
CA LEU A 220 -19.44 -13.93 5.97
C LEU A 220 -19.36 -15.24 6.76
N ASP A 221 -19.00 -15.12 8.05
CA ASP A 221 -19.14 -16.22 9.00
C ASP A 221 -20.57 -16.21 9.56
N PRO A 222 -21.39 -17.26 9.31
CA PRO A 222 -22.78 -17.29 9.77
C PRO A 222 -22.94 -17.58 11.27
N ASN A 223 -21.85 -17.87 11.99
CA ASN A 223 -21.90 -18.20 13.40
C ASN A 223 -21.47 -17.06 14.33
N LYS A 224 -21.14 -15.89 13.78
CA LYS A 224 -20.76 -14.70 14.55
C LYS A 224 -21.14 -13.41 13.81
N PRO A 225 -21.25 -12.27 14.51
CA PRO A 225 -21.28 -10.96 13.89
C PRO A 225 -20.01 -10.71 13.08
N ASN A 226 -20.15 -10.03 11.94
CA ASN A 226 -19.05 -9.65 11.07
C ASN A 226 -18.96 -8.13 11.00
N ASP A 227 -17.85 -7.54 11.43
CA ASP A 227 -17.64 -6.09 11.35
C ASP A 227 -16.99 -5.70 10.04
N LEU A 228 -17.63 -4.79 9.30
CA LEU A 228 -17.08 -4.17 8.10
C LEU A 228 -16.86 -2.68 8.39
N PHE A 229 -15.63 -2.19 8.19
CA PHE A 229 -15.31 -0.81 8.50
C PHE A 229 -14.42 -0.14 7.46
N LEU A 230 -14.59 1.18 7.37
CA LEU A 230 -13.80 2.06 6.52
C LEU A 230 -12.57 2.55 7.26
N TYR A 231 -11.41 2.54 6.59
CA TYR A 231 -10.15 3.07 7.11
C TYR A 231 -9.56 4.09 6.14
N ALA A 232 -9.29 5.31 6.61
CA ALA A 232 -8.65 6.36 5.82
C ALA A 232 -7.12 6.32 5.93
N HIS A 233 -6.40 6.25 4.81
CA HIS A 233 -4.92 6.36 4.79
C HIS A 233 -4.44 7.82 4.77
N ASN A 234 -5.31 8.73 4.37
CA ASN A 234 -5.09 10.17 4.36
C ASN A 234 -6.38 10.89 4.79
N LEU A 235 -6.46 12.21 4.57
CA LEU A 235 -7.64 13.03 4.87
C LEU A 235 -8.26 13.65 3.61
N GLY A 236 -7.81 13.22 2.42
CA GLY A 236 -8.14 13.90 1.17
C GLY A 236 -7.83 15.40 1.20
N GLN A 237 -8.61 16.17 0.45
CA GLN A 237 -8.64 17.63 0.54
C GLN A 237 -9.64 18.11 1.60
N TYR A 238 -10.76 17.37 1.76
CA TYR A 238 -11.88 17.71 2.62
C TYR A 238 -12.24 16.54 3.54
N PRO A 239 -11.66 16.46 4.75
CA PRO A 239 -11.97 15.39 5.68
C PRO A 239 -13.40 15.47 6.26
N PRO A 240 -13.97 14.34 6.74
CA PRO A 240 -13.41 12.99 6.69
C PRO A 240 -13.55 12.36 5.30
N ASN A 241 -12.87 11.23 5.07
CA ASN A 241 -13.10 10.46 3.85
C ASN A 241 -14.47 9.79 3.96
N THR A 242 -15.33 9.99 2.96
CA THR A 242 -16.72 9.50 2.99
C THR A 242 -17.02 8.55 1.84
N VAL A 243 -17.40 7.33 2.19
CA VAL A 243 -17.69 6.26 1.24
C VAL A 243 -19.18 5.90 1.27
N SER A 244 -19.77 5.72 0.09
CA SER A 244 -21.04 4.99 -0.05
C SER A 244 -20.75 3.52 -0.30
N ILE A 245 -21.37 2.67 0.51
CA ILE A 245 -21.30 1.22 0.39
C ILE A 245 -22.71 0.66 0.22
N GLU A 246 -22.90 -0.15 -0.80
CA GLU A 246 -24.06 -1.01 -0.96
C GLU A 246 -23.69 -2.43 -0.55
N ILE A 247 -24.47 -3.04 0.35
CA ILE A 247 -24.31 -4.43 0.80
C ILE A 247 -25.55 -5.22 0.39
N THR A 248 -25.38 -6.31 -0.35
CA THR A 248 -26.49 -7.15 -0.79
C THR A 248 -26.16 -8.64 -0.78
N ASP A 249 -27.12 -9.47 -0.39
CA ASP A 249 -27.08 -10.94 -0.52
C ASP A 249 -27.98 -11.44 -1.68
N GLY A 250 -28.50 -10.52 -2.50
CA GLY A 250 -29.49 -10.78 -3.56
C GLY A 250 -30.95 -10.72 -3.09
N ALA A 251 -31.23 -10.89 -1.80
CA ALA A 251 -32.57 -10.74 -1.23
C ALA A 251 -32.76 -9.37 -0.57
N VAL A 252 -31.74 -8.93 0.17
CA VAL A 252 -31.64 -7.63 0.84
C VAL A 252 -30.59 -6.81 0.10
N SER A 253 -30.82 -5.51 -0.08
CA SER A 253 -29.80 -4.55 -0.51
C SER A 253 -29.91 -3.30 0.35
N GLU A 254 -28.80 -2.90 0.97
CA GLU A 254 -28.75 -1.76 1.87
C GLU A 254 -27.63 -0.80 1.46
N ASN A 255 -27.96 0.49 1.34
CA ASN A 255 -26.99 1.55 1.08
C ASN A 255 -26.62 2.26 2.39
N ILE A 256 -25.32 2.40 2.64
CA ILE A 256 -24.76 2.89 3.90
C ILE A 256 -23.67 3.90 3.56
N ILE A 257 -23.62 5.00 4.30
CA ILE A 257 -22.53 5.97 4.22
C ILE A 257 -21.63 5.70 5.42
N LEU A 258 -20.33 5.53 5.16
CA LEU A 258 -19.31 5.40 6.20
C LEU A 258 -18.29 6.52 6.06
N ASN A 259 -17.83 7.01 7.21
CA ASN A 259 -16.80 8.03 7.33
C ASN A 259 -15.57 7.49 8.06
N SER A 260 -14.39 7.96 7.70
CA SER A 260 -13.18 7.68 8.45
C SER A 260 -12.20 8.84 8.38
N ASP A 261 -11.49 9.05 9.48
CA ASP A 261 -10.36 9.96 9.59
C ASP A 261 -9.18 9.26 10.28
N LEU A 262 -8.14 10.02 10.63
CA LEU A 262 -6.94 9.49 11.29
C LEU A 262 -7.14 9.12 12.77
N LYS A 263 -8.35 9.30 13.33
CA LYS A 263 -8.69 9.02 14.74
C LYS A 263 -9.79 7.98 14.89
N SER A 264 -10.65 7.84 13.88
CA SER A 264 -11.87 7.05 13.95
C SER A 264 -12.21 6.38 12.62
N CYS A 265 -12.88 5.23 12.72
CA CYS A 265 -13.39 4.44 11.63
C CYS A 265 -14.87 4.17 11.87
N GLU A 266 -15.74 4.48 10.91
CA GLU A 266 -17.13 4.00 10.97
C GLU A 266 -17.25 2.58 10.44
N ALA A 267 -18.15 1.82 11.06
CA ALA A 267 -18.35 0.41 10.84
C ALA A 267 -19.82 0.02 10.75
N VAL A 268 -20.06 -1.11 10.09
CA VAL A 268 -21.33 -1.82 10.06
C VAL A 268 -21.11 -3.21 10.65
N LEU A 269 -22.01 -3.63 11.54
CA LEU A 269 -22.07 -4.99 12.03
C LEU A 269 -23.06 -5.80 11.18
N ILE A 270 -22.62 -6.93 10.62
CA ILE A 270 -23.43 -7.75 9.71
C ILE A 270 -23.63 -9.13 10.33
N ASN A 271 -24.88 -9.52 10.52
CA ASN A 271 -25.27 -10.83 11.01
C ASN A 271 -25.98 -11.64 9.92
N VAL A 272 -25.71 -12.94 9.88
CA VAL A 272 -26.44 -13.87 8.99
C VAL A 272 -27.60 -14.47 9.79
N THR A 273 -28.83 -14.22 9.36
CA THR A 273 -30.03 -14.82 9.97
C THR A 273 -30.16 -16.27 9.52
N LYS A 274 -30.27 -17.18 10.49
CA LYS A 274 -30.51 -18.61 10.26
C LYS A 274 -31.98 -18.89 9.95
#